data_AF-A0A0S7ECP7-F1
#
_entry.id   AF-A0A0S7ECP7-F1
#
_cell.length_a   1.000
_cell.length_b   1.000
_cell.length_c   1.000
_cell.angle_alpha   90.00
_cell.angle_beta   90.00
_cell.angle_gamma   90.00
#
_symmetry.space_group_name_H-M   'P 1'
#
loop_
_entity.id
_entity.type
_entity.pdbx_description
1 polymer ?
#
loop_
_entity_poly.entity_id
_entity_poly.type
_entity_poly.pdbx_seq_one_letter_code
_entity_poly.pdbx_strand_id
1 'polypeptide(L)'
;MEDFHRQIEDYTSEITNELLSIKSSNEIDHLSCLKCKQHTLQLREKVVKCLNTDCNWILFKEVCGVKLLVEDIADLLEQGETKLQKGLISKAGKKYDAYLILKEDYTTGFEFSTNKNK
;
A
#
# COMPACT_ATOMS: atom_id res chain seq x y z
N MET A 1 26.86 -28.41 34.87
CA MET A 1 25.57 -28.70 34.21
C MET A 1 24.73 -27.43 34.09
N GLU A 2 24.76 -26.56 35.10
CA GLU A 2 24.16 -25.21 35.08
C GLU A 2 24.77 -24.30 34.01
N ASP A 3 26.09 -24.34 33.80
CA ASP A 3 26.76 -23.51 32.78
C ASP A 3 26.27 -23.76 31.36
N PHE A 4 25.97 -25.02 31.02
CA PHE A 4 25.48 -25.38 29.69
C PHE A 4 24.05 -24.88 29.46
N HIS A 5 23.18 -24.97 30.48
CA HIS A 5 21.82 -24.43 30.40
C HIS A 5 21.83 -22.91 30.26
N ARG A 6 22.68 -22.23 31.04
CA ARG A 6 22.83 -20.77 30.94
C ARG A 6 23.31 -20.33 29.56
N GLN A 7 24.28 -21.03 28.98
CA GLN A 7 24.76 -20.74 27.62
C GLN A 7 23.67 -20.93 26.56
N ILE A 8 22.79 -21.94 26.72
CA ILE A 8 21.64 -22.12 25.82
C ILE A 8 20.64 -20.97 25.97
N GLU A 9 20.36 -20.55 27.21
CA GLU A 9 19.43 -19.43 27.47
C GLU A 9 19.96 -18.12 26.90
N ASP A 10 21.24 -17.81 27.13
CA ASP A 10 21.90 -16.61 26.63
C ASP A 10 21.90 -16.59 25.10
N TYR A 11 22.27 -17.69 24.44
CA TYR A 11 22.28 -17.80 22.99
C TYR A 11 20.88 -17.71 22.37
N THR A 12 19.89 -18.33 23.00
CA THR A 12 18.48 -18.27 22.54
C THR A 12 17.93 -16.86 22.69
N SER A 13 18.26 -16.16 23.78
CA SER A 13 17.89 -14.76 24.01
C SER A 13 18.54 -13.84 22.98
N GLU A 14 19.84 -14.04 22.68
CA GLU A 14 20.56 -13.25 21.67
C GLU A 14 19.91 -13.39 20.29
N ILE A 15 19.68 -14.61 19.80
CA ILE A 15 19.04 -14.83 18.50
C ILE A 15 17.62 -14.27 18.46
N THR A 16 16.82 -14.47 19.50
CA THR A 16 15.44 -13.96 19.51
C THR A 16 15.40 -12.43 19.52
N ASN A 17 16.31 -11.78 20.23
CA ASN A 17 16.43 -10.32 20.21
C ASN A 17 16.90 -9.80 18.85
N GLU A 18 17.84 -10.48 18.20
CA GLU A 18 18.24 -10.18 16.82
C GLU A 18 17.03 -10.27 15.87
N LEU A 19 16.28 -11.38 15.91
CA LEU A 19 15.10 -11.60 15.06
C LEU A 19 13.99 -10.57 15.32
N LEU A 20 13.74 -10.20 16.58
CA LEU A 20 12.76 -9.17 16.95
C LEU A 20 13.21 -7.75 16.53
N SER A 21 14.52 -7.51 16.49
CA SER A 21 15.11 -6.23 16.07
C SER A 21 15.11 -6.04 14.55
N ILE A 22 14.96 -7.13 13.80
CA ILE A 22 14.66 -7.06 12.37
C ILE A 22 13.25 -6.48 12.25
N LYS A 23 13.18 -5.17 11.98
CA LYS A 23 11.95 -4.54 11.49
C LYS A 23 11.55 -5.30 10.23
N SER A 24 10.41 -5.99 10.27
CA SER A 24 9.82 -6.53 9.05
C SER A 24 9.69 -5.34 8.10
N SER A 25 10.42 -5.36 7.00
CA SER A 25 10.37 -4.33 5.96
C SER A 25 9.06 -4.47 5.17
N ASN A 26 7.93 -4.55 5.86
CA ASN A 26 6.67 -4.22 5.26
C ASN A 26 6.60 -2.70 5.36
N GLU A 27 7.03 -1.99 4.31
CA GLU A 27 6.86 -0.53 4.16
C GLU A 27 5.38 -0.06 4.15
N ILE A 28 4.50 -0.94 4.61
CA ILE A 28 3.05 -0.93 4.52
C ILE A 28 2.42 -0.69 5.90
N ASP A 29 3.12 -1.03 6.98
CA ASP A 29 2.56 -1.06 8.34
C ASP A 29 2.22 0.32 8.92
N HIS A 30 2.56 1.40 8.21
CA HIS A 30 2.28 2.78 8.61
C HIS A 30 1.32 3.54 7.70
N LEU A 31 0.70 2.90 6.71
CA LEU A 31 -0.26 3.58 5.83
C LEU A 31 -1.52 3.96 6.61
N SER A 32 -1.74 5.26 6.76
CA SER A 32 -2.88 5.85 7.46
C SER A 32 -4.05 6.11 6.50
N CYS A 33 -5.28 5.88 6.97
CA CYS A 33 -6.47 6.13 6.16
C CYS A 33 -6.68 7.64 5.94
N LEU A 34 -6.80 8.08 4.69
CA LEU A 34 -7.03 9.50 4.38
C LEU A 34 -8.42 10.03 4.74
N LYS A 35 -9.41 9.14 4.78
CA LYS A 35 -10.80 9.51 5.08
C LYS A 35 -11.00 9.78 6.58
N CYS A 36 -10.48 8.93 7.47
CA CYS A 36 -10.65 9.10 8.91
C CYS A 36 -9.40 9.64 9.63
N LYS A 37 -8.20 9.54 9.03
CA LYS A 37 -6.91 10.00 9.56
C LYS A 37 -6.51 9.46 10.95
N GLN A 38 -7.22 8.43 11.42
CA GLN A 38 -7.08 7.90 12.78
C GLN A 38 -6.64 6.44 12.80
N HIS A 39 -6.88 5.71 11.72
CA HIS A 39 -6.71 4.26 11.67
C HIS A 39 -5.78 3.88 10.52
N THR A 40 -5.07 2.78 10.70
CA THR A 40 -4.23 2.19 9.67
C THR A 40 -5.05 1.41 8.64
N LEU A 41 -4.44 1.19 7.48
CA LEU A 41 -5.02 0.45 6.39
C LEU A 41 -4.65 -1.04 6.47
N GLN A 42 -5.64 -1.90 6.23
CA GLN A 42 -5.46 -3.33 6.05
C GLN A 42 -5.29 -3.65 4.57
N LEU A 43 -4.11 -4.14 4.18
CA LEU A 43 -3.88 -4.65 2.84
C LEU A 43 -4.37 -6.09 2.74
N ARG A 44 -5.23 -6.34 1.76
CA ARG A 44 -5.69 -7.68 1.36
C ARG A 44 -5.16 -7.98 -0.04
N GLU A 45 -5.47 -9.17 -0.53
CA GLU A 45 -5.05 -9.63 -1.85
C GLU A 45 -5.48 -8.65 -2.96
N LYS A 46 -6.76 -8.24 -2.95
CA LYS A 46 -7.37 -7.42 -4.02
C LYS A 46 -7.64 -5.97 -3.65
N VAL A 47 -7.68 -5.66 -2.35
CA VAL A 47 -8.10 -4.34 -1.86
C VAL A 47 -7.25 -3.88 -0.69
N VAL A 48 -7.18 -2.57 -0.50
CA VAL A 48 -6.72 -1.90 0.70
C VAL A 48 -7.93 -1.27 1.36
N LYS A 49 -8.15 -1.51 2.65
CA LYS A 49 -9.31 -0.95 3.35
C LYS A 49 -8.94 -0.38 4.70
N CYS A 50 -9.68 0.61 5.17
CA CYS A 50 -9.55 1.10 6.54
C CYS A 50 -9.87 -0.02 7.55
N LEU A 51 -9.11 -0.10 8.65
CA LEU A 51 -9.42 -1.03 9.75
C LEU A 51 -10.72 -0.69 10.47
N ASN A 52 -11.05 0.61 10.59
CA ASN A 52 -12.33 1.03 11.16
C ASN A 52 -13.50 0.72 10.21
N THR A 53 -14.46 -0.07 10.70
CA THR A 53 -15.67 -0.47 9.98
C THR A 53 -16.62 0.69 9.72
N ASP A 54 -16.58 1.78 10.50
CA ASP A 54 -17.47 2.92 10.29
C ASP A 54 -16.99 3.82 9.14
N CYS A 55 -15.67 3.86 8.91
CA CYS A 55 -15.06 4.66 7.84
C CYS A 55 -15.45 4.14 6.44
N ASN A 56 -15.45 2.82 6.26
CA ASN A 56 -15.80 2.14 5.00
C ASN A 56 -14.97 2.57 3.77
N TRP A 57 -13.78 3.17 3.96
CA TRP A 57 -12.90 3.50 2.84
C TRP A 57 -12.21 2.24 2.30
N ILE A 58 -12.26 2.08 0.98
CA ILE A 58 -11.72 0.93 0.24
C ILE A 58 -11.06 1.44 -1.04
N LEU A 59 -9.88 0.92 -1.34
CA LEU A 59 -9.15 1.09 -2.58
C LEU A 59 -8.89 -0.27 -3.22
N PHE A 60 -9.18 -0.42 -4.52
CA PHE A 60 -8.84 -1.64 -5.25
C PHE A 60 -7.38 -1.61 -5.67
N LYS A 61 -6.67 -2.72 -5.48
CA LYS A 61 -5.28 -2.89 -5.90
C LYS A 61 -5.15 -3.18 -7.39
N GLU A 62 -6.26 -3.42 -8.08
CA GLU A 62 -6.29 -3.60 -9.52
C GLU A 62 -7.24 -2.58 -10.14
N VAL A 63 -6.73 -1.82 -11.10
CA VAL A 63 -7.46 -0.76 -11.78
C VAL A 63 -7.25 -0.93 -13.28
N CYS A 64 -8.35 -1.10 -14.04
CA CYS A 64 -8.32 -1.26 -15.49
C CYS A 64 -7.30 -2.31 -16.00
N GLY A 65 -7.16 -3.43 -15.29
CA GLY A 65 -6.25 -4.54 -15.64
C GLY A 65 -4.79 -4.34 -15.23
N VAL A 66 -4.47 -3.25 -14.52
CA VAL A 66 -3.14 -2.99 -13.96
C VAL A 66 -3.19 -3.14 -12.44
N LYS A 67 -2.22 -3.84 -11.87
CA LYS A 67 -2.05 -3.95 -10.41
C LYS A 67 -1.23 -2.79 -9.89
N LEU A 68 -1.77 -2.07 -8.92
CA LEU A 68 -1.06 -1.04 -8.16
C LEU A 68 -0.05 -1.70 -7.23
N LEU A 69 1.18 -1.21 -7.28
CA LEU A 69 2.24 -1.57 -6.35
C LEU A 69 2.02 -0.86 -5.01
N VAL A 70 2.75 -1.31 -3.99
CA VAL A 70 2.73 -0.67 -2.67
C VAL A 70 3.16 0.80 -2.78
N GLU A 71 4.18 1.07 -3.59
CA GLU A 71 4.65 2.43 -3.87
C GLU A 71 3.55 3.31 -4.48
N ASP A 72 2.78 2.79 -5.45
CA ASP A 72 1.67 3.55 -6.04
C ASP A 72 0.60 3.88 -5.00
N ILE A 73 0.30 2.92 -4.11
CA ILE A 73 -0.66 3.12 -3.03
C ILE A 73 -0.14 4.17 -2.04
N ALA A 74 1.16 4.12 -1.69
CA ALA A 74 1.78 5.10 -0.82
C ALA A 74 1.76 6.50 -1.46
N ASP A 75 2.16 6.63 -2.72
CA ASP A 75 2.13 7.87 -3.49
C ASP A 75 0.71 8.45 -3.54
N LEU A 76 -0.31 7.61 -3.83
CA LEU A 76 -1.71 8.03 -3.82
C LEU A 76 -2.17 8.52 -2.45
N LEU A 77 -1.67 7.93 -1.37
CA LEU A 77 -2.03 8.30 -0.01
C LEU A 77 -1.31 9.60 0.44
N GLU A 78 -0.06 9.80 0.06
CA GLU A 78 0.72 10.96 0.49
C GLU A 78 0.53 12.18 -0.39
N GLN A 79 0.53 11.98 -1.71
CA GLN A 79 0.50 13.04 -2.72
C GLN A 79 -0.89 13.27 -3.29
N GLY A 80 -1.81 12.30 -3.12
CA GLY A 80 -3.14 12.33 -3.74
C GLY A 80 -3.15 11.86 -5.19
N GLU A 81 -2.01 11.43 -5.74
CA GLU A 81 -1.90 10.85 -7.08
C GLU A 81 -0.84 9.74 -7.12
N THR A 82 -1.03 8.74 -7.99
CA THR A 82 -0.01 7.71 -8.26
C THR A 82 1.00 8.24 -9.27
N LYS A 83 2.13 7.54 -9.43
CA LYS A 83 2.95 7.64 -10.65
C LYS A 83 2.12 7.27 -11.90
N LEU A 84 2.60 7.64 -13.08
CA LEU A 84 1.96 7.34 -14.36
C LEU A 84 1.78 5.82 -14.53
N GLN A 85 0.55 5.35 -14.50
CA GLN A 85 0.19 3.96 -14.71
C GLN A 85 0.10 3.70 -16.20
N LYS A 86 0.92 2.76 -16.69
CA LYS A 86 1.02 2.44 -18.11
C LYS A 86 0.20 1.22 -18.49
N GLY A 87 -0.40 1.26 -19.67
CA GLY A 87 -1.10 0.12 -20.25
C GLY A 87 -2.44 -0.22 -19.60
N LEU A 88 -3.09 0.76 -18.96
CA LEU A 88 -4.47 0.64 -18.48
C LEU A 88 -5.40 0.29 -19.65
N ILE A 89 -6.34 -0.61 -19.44
CA ILE A 89 -7.24 -1.11 -20.47
C ILE A 89 -8.64 -0.50 -20.28
N SER A 90 -9.12 0.19 -21.30
CA SER A 90 -10.48 0.74 -21.33
C SER A 90 -11.52 -0.36 -21.50
N LYS A 91 -12.79 -0.05 -21.22
CA LYS A 91 -13.92 -0.97 -21.50
C LYS A 91 -13.99 -1.39 -22.98
N ALA A 92 -13.47 -0.57 -23.89
CA ALA A 92 -13.38 -0.85 -25.32
C ALA A 92 -12.12 -1.64 -25.73
N GLY A 93 -11.31 -2.09 -24.76
CA GLY A 93 -10.08 -2.87 -25.01
C GLY A 93 -8.87 -2.03 -25.44
N LYS A 94 -9.00 -0.71 -25.57
CA LYS A 94 -7.88 0.18 -25.91
C LYS A 94 -6.99 0.41 -24.70
N LYS A 95 -5.67 0.37 -24.91
CA LYS A 95 -4.65 0.70 -23.92
C LYS A 95 -4.46 2.22 -23.84
N TYR A 96 -4.26 2.73 -22.64
CA TYR A 96 -3.91 4.12 -22.36
C TYR A 96 -3.05 4.21 -21.12
N ASP A 97 -2.39 5.35 -20.94
CA ASP A 97 -1.61 5.66 -19.76
C ASP A 97 -2.29 6.82 -19.02
N ALA A 98 -2.39 6.72 -17.70
CA ALA A 98 -3.03 7.75 -16.86
C ALA A 98 -2.47 7.73 -15.44
N TYR A 99 -2.62 8.85 -14.74
CA TYR A 99 -2.41 8.95 -13.29
C TYR A 99 -3.72 8.58 -12.59
N LEU A 100 -3.63 7.83 -11.49
CA LEU A 100 -4.77 7.61 -10.62
C LEU A 100 -4.75 8.72 -9.57
N ILE A 101 -5.80 9.53 -9.51
CA ILE A 101 -5.92 10.66 -8.57
C ILE A 101 -6.96 10.37 -7.52
N LEU A 102 -6.76 10.89 -6.32
CA LEU A 102 -7.75 10.88 -5.25
C LEU A 102 -8.66 12.11 -5.37
N LYS A 103 -9.97 11.90 -5.40
CA LYS A 103 -10.97 12.95 -5.45
C LYS A 103 -11.36 13.42 -4.05
N GLU A 104 -12.07 14.54 -3.99
CA GLU A 104 -12.61 15.12 -2.74
C GLU A 104 -13.55 14.16 -1.98
N ASP A 105 -14.23 13.26 -2.68
CA ASP A 105 -15.10 12.23 -2.10
C ASP A 105 -14.33 10.98 -1.62
N TYR A 106 -12.99 11.03 -1.63
CA TYR A 106 -12.08 9.93 -1.32
C TYR A 106 -12.19 8.72 -2.26
N THR A 107 -12.82 8.88 -3.42
CA THR A 107 -12.77 7.89 -4.52
C THR A 107 -11.61 8.17 -5.46
N THR A 108 -11.31 7.23 -6.35
CA THR A 108 -10.24 7.41 -7.35
C THR A 108 -10.78 7.86 -8.71
N GLY A 109 -10.03 8.71 -9.40
CA GLY A 109 -10.26 9.16 -10.77
C GLY A 109 -9.03 8.94 -11.63
N PHE A 110 -9.17 9.16 -12.95
CA PHE A 110 -8.04 9.15 -13.87
C PHE A 110 -7.75 10.56 -14.35
N GLU A 111 -6.50 10.98 -14.23
CA GLU A 111 -5.97 12.18 -14.85
C GLU A 111 -5.04 11.77 -15.99
N PHE A 112 -5.24 12.33 -17.17
CA PHE A 112 -4.44 11.98 -18.35
C PHE A 112 -3.42 13.07 -18.58
N SER A 113 -2.14 12.72 -18.78
CA SER A 113 -1.20 13.73 -19.24
C SER A 113 -1.71 14.29 -20.57
N THR A 114 -1.93 15.61 -20.61
CA THR A 114 -2.23 16.29 -21.85
C THR A 114 -0.96 16.28 -22.70
N ASN A 115 -0.72 15.18 -23.41
CA ASN A 115 0.12 15.23 -24.58
C ASN A 115 -0.64 16.07 -25.60
N LYS A 116 -0.37 17.38 -25.59
CA LYS A 116 -0.65 18.29 -26.70
C LYS A 116 0.15 17.82 -27.92
N ASN A 117 -0.27 16.73 -28.56
CA ASN A 117 0.13 16.47 -29.93
C ASN A 117 -0.81 17.29 -30.81
N LYS A 118 -0.31 18.47 -31.18
CA LYS A 118 -0.74 19.23 -32.35
C LYS A 118 -0.21 18.55 -33.60
#